data_AF-A0A7X6VW74-F1
#
_entry.id   AF-A0A7X6VW74-F1
#
_cell.length_a   1.000
_cell.length_b   1.000
_cell.length_c   1.000
_cell.angle_alpha   90.00
_cell.angle_beta   90.00
_cell.angle_gamma   90.00
#
_symmetry.space_group_name_H-M   'P 1'
#
loop_
_entity.id
_entity.type
_entity.pdbx_description
1 polymer ?
#
loop_
_entity_poly.entity_id
_entity_poly.type
_entity_poly.pdbx_seq_one_letter_code
_entity_poly.pdbx_strand_id
1 'polypeptide(L)'
;NTFLAVMIGYLMNLAFPRMGEISRCGVMARYEKLSFTKLLGTVVSERVVDMISLLLLLLIVVISQFGKILEFLYKNPEIENRLLGIVSSPVLIIGILLFIIFVFIFRKTLKNTTLYKKVVAVLINLKYGIISIRSIDKKGWFLFHSVAIWGLYYLMLYVVFFAFDFTRNLPFVTGLTTFVLASFGMVAPVQGGIGTWHFMAIESLALYGVAKVNGVVFAFVAHGTMTAMIIILGIISLLVLPFANRRNNGKMDETLPETELTGVLK
;
A
#
# COMPACT_ATOMS: atom_id res chain seq x y z
N ASN A 1 0.96 -18.90 -13.02
CA ASN A 1 1.81 -17.73 -13.37
C ASN A 1 1.52 -16.48 -12.56
N THR A 2 0.27 -16.10 -12.32
CA THR A 2 -0.06 -14.87 -11.56
C THR A 2 0.64 -14.76 -10.21
N PHE A 3 0.61 -15.82 -9.39
CA PHE A 3 1.34 -15.86 -8.11
C PHE A 3 2.85 -15.65 -8.28
N LEU A 4 3.48 -16.39 -9.21
CA LEU A 4 4.90 -16.30 -9.50
C LEU A 4 5.29 -14.89 -9.97
N ALA A 5 4.47 -14.26 -10.81
CA ALA A 5 4.69 -12.90 -11.28
C ALA A 5 4.60 -11.87 -10.15
N VAL A 6 3.67 -12.04 -9.21
CA VAL A 6 3.53 -11.17 -8.02
C VAL A 6 4.76 -11.32 -7.11
N MET A 7 5.21 -12.55 -6.82
CA MET A 7 6.41 -12.80 -6.01
C MET A 7 7.69 -12.23 -6.65
N ILE A 8 7.85 -12.39 -7.97
CA ILE A 8 8.95 -11.75 -8.72
C ILE A 8 8.85 -10.23 -8.63
N GLY A 9 7.64 -9.66 -8.74
CA GLY A 9 7.41 -8.23 -8.56
C GLY A 9 7.84 -7.74 -7.17
N TYR A 10 7.47 -8.45 -6.10
CA TYR A 10 7.91 -8.11 -4.75
C TYR A 10 9.42 -8.21 -4.57
N LEU A 11 10.06 -9.24 -5.12
CA LEU A 11 11.51 -9.36 -5.15
C LEU A 11 12.17 -8.17 -5.86
N MET A 12 11.63 -7.75 -7.01
CA MET A 12 12.14 -6.62 -7.77
C MET A 12 11.98 -5.28 -7.04
N ASN A 13 10.95 -5.11 -6.20
CA ASN A 13 10.79 -3.94 -5.35
C ASN A 13 11.82 -3.85 -4.21
N LEU A 14 12.44 -4.98 -3.83
CA LEU A 14 13.58 -4.98 -2.91
C LEU A 14 14.87 -4.54 -3.62
N ALA A 15 15.06 -4.95 -4.88
CA ALA A 15 16.25 -4.62 -5.66
C ALA A 15 16.22 -3.16 -6.17
N PHE A 16 15.07 -2.69 -6.66
CA PHE A 16 14.93 -1.36 -7.24
C PHE A 16 13.63 -0.69 -6.75
N PRO A 17 13.66 0.62 -6.44
CA PRO A 17 12.46 1.33 -6.02
C PRO A 17 11.36 1.25 -7.10
N ARG A 18 10.18 0.73 -6.73
CA ARG A 18 8.95 0.77 -7.56
C ARG A 18 9.06 0.07 -8.92
N MET A 19 9.95 -0.92 -9.06
CA MET A 19 10.07 -1.72 -10.28
C MET A 19 9.14 -2.94 -10.30
N GLY A 20 8.59 -3.32 -9.15
CA GLY A 20 7.87 -4.58 -8.98
C GLY A 20 6.62 -4.71 -9.85
N GLU A 21 5.84 -3.65 -10.00
CA GLU A 21 4.62 -3.66 -10.82
C GLU A 21 4.95 -3.80 -12.31
N ILE A 22 6.02 -3.12 -12.76
CA ILE A 22 6.51 -3.20 -14.13
C ILE A 22 7.00 -4.62 -14.41
N SER A 23 7.79 -5.20 -13.49
CA SER A 23 8.28 -6.57 -13.59
C SER A 23 7.15 -7.60 -13.60
N ARG A 24 6.15 -7.45 -12.72
CA ARG A 24 4.96 -8.31 -12.68
C ARG A 24 4.21 -8.28 -14.02
N CYS A 25 3.93 -7.08 -14.54
CA CYS A 25 3.25 -6.92 -15.83
C CYS A 25 4.08 -7.46 -16.99
N GLY A 26 5.40 -7.27 -16.99
CA GLY A 26 6.30 -7.77 -18.03
C GLY A 26 6.35 -9.31 -18.06
N VAL A 27 6.42 -9.93 -16.88
CA VAL A 27 6.33 -11.39 -16.73
C VAL A 27 4.99 -11.90 -17.25
N MET A 28 3.87 -11.31 -16.83
CA MET A 28 2.55 -11.74 -17.27
C MET A 28 2.35 -11.51 -18.78
N ALA A 29 2.79 -10.39 -19.32
CA ALA A 29 2.70 -10.12 -20.75
C ALA A 29 3.49 -11.15 -21.58
N ARG A 30 4.68 -11.54 -21.11
CA ARG A 30 5.52 -12.54 -21.79
C ARG A 30 4.92 -13.95 -21.76
N TYR A 31 4.50 -14.41 -20.58
CA TYR A 31 4.11 -15.81 -20.39
C TYR A 31 2.63 -16.09 -20.66
N GLU A 32 1.75 -15.10 -20.53
CA GLU A 32 0.31 -15.23 -20.80
C GLU A 32 -0.12 -14.56 -22.11
N LYS A 33 0.83 -14.00 -22.88
CA LYS A 33 0.58 -13.28 -24.15
C LYS A 33 -0.46 -12.16 -24.02
N LEU A 34 -0.52 -11.53 -22.85
CA LEU A 34 -1.43 -10.43 -22.54
C LEU A 34 -0.83 -9.08 -22.94
N SER A 35 -1.68 -8.12 -23.31
CA SER A 35 -1.24 -6.75 -23.56
C SER A 35 -0.67 -6.11 -22.30
N PHE A 36 0.60 -5.69 -22.37
CA PHE A 36 1.28 -5.00 -21.27
C PHE A 36 0.54 -3.73 -20.82
N THR A 37 0.01 -2.94 -21.77
CA THR A 37 -0.76 -1.73 -21.48
C THR A 37 -2.04 -2.03 -20.71
N LYS A 38 -2.74 -3.13 -21.03
CA LYS A 38 -3.93 -3.56 -20.28
C LYS A 38 -3.56 -3.96 -18.85
N LEU A 39 -2.49 -4.73 -18.67
CA LEU A 39 -2.00 -5.14 -17.35
C LEU A 39 -1.56 -3.95 -16.49
N LEU A 40 -0.86 -2.97 -17.06
CA LEU A 40 -0.55 -1.73 -16.35
C LEU A 40 -1.82 -0.94 -15.99
N GLY A 41 -2.84 -0.94 -16.85
CA GLY A 41 -4.13 -0.34 -16.54
C GLY A 41 -4.81 -0.95 -15.31
N THR A 42 -4.73 -2.27 -15.13
CA THR A 42 -5.31 -2.93 -13.93
C THR A 42 -4.53 -2.60 -12.67
N VAL A 43 -3.21 -2.47 -12.73
CA VAL A 43 -2.36 -2.04 -11.59
C VAL A 43 -2.85 -0.73 -10.99
N VAL A 44 -3.21 0.26 -11.83
CA VAL A 44 -3.69 1.56 -11.34
C VAL A 44 -4.97 1.38 -10.50
N SER A 45 -5.89 0.55 -10.97
CA SER A 45 -7.12 0.25 -10.23
C SER A 45 -6.85 -0.49 -8.92
N GLU A 46 -5.96 -1.49 -8.94
CA GLU A 46 -5.52 -2.21 -7.73
C GLU A 46 -4.96 -1.24 -6.68
N ARG A 47 -4.09 -0.30 -7.09
CA ARG A 47 -3.48 0.69 -6.20
C ARG A 47 -4.49 1.64 -5.56
N VAL A 48 -5.52 2.02 -6.29
CA VAL A 48 -6.60 2.85 -5.74
C VAL A 48 -7.37 2.09 -4.66
N VAL A 49 -7.68 0.81 -4.90
CA VAL A 49 -8.37 -0.03 -3.92
C VAL A 49 -7.51 -0.19 -2.66
N ASP A 50 -6.22 -0.48 -2.80
CA ASP A 50 -5.29 -0.57 -1.67
C ASP A 50 -5.24 0.72 -0.85
N MET A 51 -5.20 1.87 -1.53
CA MET A 51 -5.17 3.17 -0.85
C MET A 51 -6.46 3.44 -0.09
N ILE A 52 -7.62 3.12 -0.66
CA ILE A 52 -8.92 3.24 0.02
C ILE A 52 -8.96 2.31 1.24
N SER A 53 -8.52 1.06 1.11
CA SER A 53 -8.45 0.11 2.21
C SER A 53 -7.56 0.61 3.35
N LEU A 54 -6.38 1.15 3.05
CA LEU A 54 -5.49 1.72 4.06
C LEU A 54 -6.12 2.93 4.77
N LEU A 55 -6.82 3.80 4.04
CA LEU A 55 -7.54 4.95 4.62
C LEU A 55 -8.70 4.51 5.51
N LEU A 56 -9.42 3.45 5.14
CA LEU A 56 -10.49 2.89 5.97
C LEU A 56 -9.93 2.26 7.25
N LEU A 57 -8.82 1.54 7.18
CA LEU A 57 -8.14 1.00 8.35
C LEU A 57 -7.61 2.11 9.27
N LEU A 58 -7.07 3.19 8.69
CA LEU A 58 -6.70 4.39 9.45
C LEU A 58 -7.89 4.98 10.19
N LEU A 59 -9.03 5.13 9.51
CA LEU A 59 -10.26 5.63 10.14
C LEU A 59 -10.69 4.72 11.31
N ILE A 60 -10.64 3.40 11.14
CA ILE A 60 -10.94 2.43 12.20
C ILE A 60 -9.99 2.62 13.39
N VAL A 61 -8.68 2.77 13.15
CA VAL A 61 -7.69 3.00 14.22
C VAL A 61 -7.97 4.31 14.94
N VAL A 62 -8.22 5.41 14.22
CA VAL A 62 -8.50 6.73 14.82
C VAL A 62 -9.76 6.68 15.69
N ILE A 63 -10.84 6.06 15.20
CA ILE A 63 -12.08 5.89 15.97
C ILE A 63 -11.83 5.00 17.19
N SER A 64 -11.13 3.89 17.01
CA SER A 64 -10.88 2.92 18.10
C SER A 64 -9.95 3.48 19.18
N GLN A 65 -9.02 4.37 18.83
CA GLN A 65 -8.07 5.00 19.75
C GLN A 65 -8.54 6.36 20.26
N PHE A 66 -9.72 6.83 19.85
CA PHE A 66 -10.23 8.15 20.23
C PHE A 66 -10.29 8.35 21.75
N GLY A 67 -10.70 7.31 22.49
CA GLY A 67 -10.70 7.34 23.96
C GLY A 67 -9.32 7.57 24.58
N LYS A 68 -8.25 6.98 24.02
CA LYS A 68 -6.88 7.20 24.51
C LYS A 68 -6.35 8.59 24.16
N ILE A 69 -6.75 9.12 23.01
CA ILE A 69 -6.44 10.50 22.63
C ILE A 69 -7.08 11.44 23.64
N LEU A 70 -8.36 11.23 23.98
CA LEU A 70 -9.05 12.02 25.00
C LEU A 70 -8.39 11.88 26.37
N GLU A 71 -8.05 10.66 26.80
CA GLU A 71 -7.37 10.43 28.09
C GLU A 71 -5.99 11.11 28.14
N PHE A 72 -5.24 11.08 27.05
CA PHE A 72 -3.98 11.81 26.92
C PHE A 72 -4.18 13.33 27.07
N LEU A 73 -5.23 13.89 26.46
CA LEU A 73 -5.57 15.30 26.59
C LEU A 73 -5.97 15.66 28.02
N TYR A 74 -6.85 14.89 28.65
CA TYR A 74 -7.26 15.11 30.03
C TYR A 74 -6.10 15.03 31.04
N LYS A 75 -5.13 14.12 30.80
CA LYS A 75 -3.92 14.01 31.62
C LYS A 75 -2.92 15.14 31.36
N ASN A 76 -3.06 15.88 30.26
CA ASN A 76 -2.19 16.98 29.88
C ASN A 76 -3.04 18.24 29.59
N PRO A 77 -3.66 18.84 30.63
CA PRO A 77 -4.61 19.94 30.46
C PRO A 77 -3.99 21.18 29.79
N GLU A 78 -2.67 21.38 29.84
CA GLU A 78 -2.00 22.41 29.05
C GLU A 78 -2.08 22.17 27.54
N ILE A 79 -1.94 20.91 27.10
CA ILE A 79 -2.05 20.51 25.69
C ILE A 79 -3.52 20.58 25.26
N GLU A 80 -4.43 20.09 26.09
CA GLU A 80 -5.88 20.20 25.86
C GLU A 80 -6.30 21.66 25.67
N ASN A 81 -5.95 22.55 26.60
CA ASN A 81 -6.31 23.96 26.52
C ASN A 81 -5.66 24.67 25.33
N ARG A 82 -4.42 24.32 24.94
CA ARG A 82 -3.78 24.85 23.73
C ARG A 82 -4.49 24.37 22.47
N LEU A 83 -4.85 23.09 22.38
CA LEU A 83 -5.57 22.54 21.22
C LEU A 83 -6.97 23.12 21.12
N LEU A 84 -7.73 23.18 22.22
CA LEU A 84 -9.03 23.85 22.27
C LEU A 84 -8.89 25.31 21.88
N GLY A 85 -7.89 26.02 22.40
CA GLY A 85 -7.60 27.41 22.05
C GLY A 85 -7.25 27.63 20.58
N ILE A 86 -6.54 26.69 19.94
CA ILE A 86 -6.21 26.71 18.51
C ILE A 86 -7.46 26.42 17.67
N VAL A 87 -8.21 25.37 17.99
CA VAL A 87 -9.39 24.91 17.22
C VAL A 87 -10.56 25.88 17.35
N SER A 88 -10.75 26.46 18.53
CA SER A 88 -11.77 27.50 18.79
C SER A 88 -11.29 28.92 18.47
N SER A 89 -10.02 29.08 18.05
CA SER A 89 -9.47 30.40 17.75
C SER A 89 -10.25 31.05 16.60
N PRO A 90 -10.82 32.26 16.82
CA PRO A 90 -11.42 33.03 15.73
C PRO A 90 -10.42 33.28 14.60
N VAL A 91 -9.13 33.41 14.93
CA VAL A 91 -8.05 33.62 13.94
C VAL A 91 -7.85 32.39 13.06
N LEU A 92 -7.93 31.18 13.61
CA LEU A 92 -7.81 29.95 12.83
C LEU A 92 -9.05 29.73 11.95
N ILE A 93 -10.25 29.97 12.48
CA ILE A 93 -11.49 29.86 11.71
C ILE A 93 -11.51 30.88 10.58
N ILE A 94 -11.20 32.15 10.86
CA ILE A 94 -11.08 33.22 9.85
C ILE A 94 -9.95 32.89 8.86
N GLY A 95 -8.82 32.37 9.33
CA GLY A 95 -7.69 31.95 8.50
C GLY A 95 -8.07 30.82 7.53
N ILE A 96 -8.80 29.81 7.98
CA ILE A 96 -9.33 28.73 7.12
C ILE A 96 -10.34 29.30 6.12
N LEU A 97 -11.24 30.18 6.56
CA LEU A 97 -12.23 30.82 5.68
C LEU A 97 -11.55 31.67 4.59
N LEU A 98 -10.57 32.49 4.97
CA LEU A 98 -9.76 33.29 4.04
C LEU A 98 -8.92 32.41 3.12
N PHE A 99 -8.38 31.29 3.61
CA PHE A 99 -7.68 30.33 2.78
C PHE A 99 -8.60 29.65 1.76
N ILE A 100 -9.82 29.27 2.15
CA ILE A 100 -10.83 28.72 1.25
C ILE A 100 -11.22 29.78 0.20
N ILE A 101 -11.46 31.02 0.62
CA ILE A 101 -11.77 32.15 -0.29
C ILE A 101 -10.59 32.40 -1.24
N PHE A 102 -9.36 32.41 -0.75
CA PHE A 102 -8.15 32.55 -1.56
C PHE A 102 -8.05 31.44 -2.60
N VAL A 103 -8.19 30.18 -2.19
CA VAL A 103 -8.18 29.03 -3.12
C VAL A 103 -9.30 29.15 -4.13
N PHE A 104 -10.48 29.63 -3.75
CA PHE A 104 -11.63 29.82 -4.64
C PHE A 104 -11.41 30.96 -5.65
N ILE A 105 -10.94 32.12 -5.21
CA ILE A 105 -10.67 33.30 -6.06
C ILE A 105 -9.53 32.98 -7.03
N PHE A 106 -8.42 32.47 -6.51
CA PHE A 106 -7.24 32.17 -7.30
C PHE A 106 -7.30 30.80 -7.98
N ARG A 107 -8.45 30.10 -7.95
CA ARG A 107 -8.60 28.75 -8.53
C ARG A 107 -8.13 28.67 -9.99
N LYS A 108 -8.31 29.74 -10.77
CA LYS A 108 -7.90 29.80 -12.18
C LYS A 108 -6.37 29.88 -12.32
N THR A 109 -5.70 30.62 -11.44
CA THR A 109 -4.23 30.74 -11.39
C THR A 109 -3.60 29.49 -10.79
N LEU A 110 -4.18 28.97 -9.70
CA LEU A 110 -3.79 27.73 -9.04
C LEU A 110 -3.88 26.53 -9.99
N LYS A 111 -4.88 26.48 -10.89
CA LYS A 111 -5.02 25.43 -11.90
C LYS A 111 -3.78 25.17 -12.75
N ASN A 112 -2.98 26.20 -12.99
CA ASN A 112 -1.78 26.10 -13.82
C ASN A 112 -0.54 25.65 -13.04
N THR A 113 -0.60 25.67 -11.70
CA THR A 113 0.52 25.25 -10.84
C THR A 113 0.76 23.74 -10.89
N THR A 114 2.01 23.34 -10.72
CA THR A 114 2.43 21.93 -10.67
C THR A 114 1.76 21.18 -9.52
N LEU A 115 1.54 21.86 -8.38
CA LEU A 115 0.88 21.27 -7.21
C LEU A 115 -0.59 20.95 -7.50
N TYR A 116 -1.36 21.89 -8.03
CA TYR A 116 -2.77 21.65 -8.37
C TYR A 116 -2.92 20.52 -9.38
N LYS A 117 -2.10 20.51 -10.43
CA LYS A 117 -2.13 19.44 -11.45
C LYS A 117 -1.85 18.07 -10.84
N LYS A 118 -0.89 17.96 -9.92
CA LYS A 118 -0.61 16.71 -9.17
C LYS A 118 -1.80 16.29 -8.31
N VAL A 119 -2.37 17.20 -7.52
CA VAL A 119 -3.52 16.89 -6.64
C VAL A 119 -4.74 16.46 -7.47
N VAL A 120 -5.08 17.19 -8.52
CA VAL A 120 -6.19 16.83 -9.42
C VAL A 120 -5.94 15.50 -10.11
N ALA A 121 -4.72 15.21 -10.55
CA ALA A 121 -4.39 13.90 -11.12
C ALA A 121 -4.64 12.76 -10.12
N VAL A 122 -4.24 12.92 -8.85
CA VAL A 122 -4.53 11.94 -7.79
C VAL A 122 -6.04 11.75 -7.60
N LEU A 123 -6.81 12.85 -7.52
CA LEU A 123 -8.27 12.79 -7.37
C LEU A 123 -8.98 12.13 -8.55
N ILE A 124 -8.52 12.41 -9.78
CA ILE A 124 -9.04 11.80 -11.00
C ILE A 124 -8.73 10.30 -11.02
N ASN A 125 -7.50 9.90 -10.69
CA ASN A 125 -7.11 8.49 -10.60
C ASN A 125 -7.91 7.75 -9.53
N LEU A 126 -8.11 8.37 -8.36
CA LEU A 126 -8.97 7.85 -7.30
C LEU A 126 -10.41 7.64 -7.80
N LYS A 127 -10.98 8.63 -8.49
CA LYS A 127 -12.30 8.52 -9.12
C LYS A 127 -12.36 7.35 -10.11
N TYR A 128 -11.36 7.18 -10.98
CA TYR A 128 -11.33 6.08 -11.93
C TYR A 128 -11.22 4.71 -11.26
N GLY A 129 -10.40 4.58 -10.21
CA GLY A 129 -10.33 3.32 -9.46
C GLY A 129 -11.62 2.99 -8.71
N ILE A 130 -12.34 3.99 -8.18
CA ILE A 130 -13.67 3.76 -7.59
C ILE A 130 -14.68 3.31 -8.66
N ILE A 131 -14.64 3.94 -9.85
CA ILE A 131 -15.51 3.57 -10.96
C ILE A 131 -15.18 2.16 -11.47
N SER A 132 -13.91 1.75 -11.52
CA SER A 132 -13.52 0.44 -12.03
C SER A 132 -14.02 -0.71 -11.14
N ILE A 133 -14.20 -0.49 -9.84
CA ILE A 133 -14.86 -1.46 -8.95
C ILE A 133 -16.30 -1.73 -9.40
N ARG A 134 -17.00 -0.74 -9.98
CA ARG A 134 -18.39 -0.92 -10.46
C ARG A 134 -18.49 -1.83 -11.67
N SER A 135 -17.44 -1.92 -12.48
CA SER A 135 -17.36 -2.81 -13.65
C SER A 135 -16.89 -4.23 -13.34
N ILE A 136 -16.62 -4.57 -12.08
CA ILE A 136 -16.26 -5.93 -11.69
C ILE A 136 -17.53 -6.80 -11.65
N ASP A 137 -17.50 -7.95 -12.33
CA ASP A 137 -18.63 -8.89 -12.35
C ASP A 137 -18.93 -9.44 -10.94
N LYS A 138 -17.92 -10.00 -10.28
CA LYS A 138 -18.04 -10.65 -8.96
C LYS A 138 -17.60 -9.75 -7.82
N LYS A 139 -18.33 -8.65 -7.61
CA LYS A 139 -18.00 -7.60 -6.60
C LYS A 139 -17.82 -8.15 -5.18
N GLY A 140 -18.67 -9.08 -4.76
CA GLY A 140 -18.58 -9.69 -3.43
C GLY A 140 -17.27 -10.47 -3.21
N TRP A 141 -16.87 -11.27 -4.21
CA TRP A 141 -15.60 -11.99 -4.17
C TRP A 141 -14.41 -11.04 -4.19
N PHE A 142 -14.47 -9.99 -5.00
CA PHE A 142 -13.43 -8.96 -5.00
C PHE A 142 -13.27 -8.31 -3.63
N LEU A 143 -14.37 -7.87 -3.01
CA LEU A 143 -14.34 -7.26 -1.67
C LEU A 143 -13.80 -8.24 -0.62
N PHE A 144 -14.26 -9.50 -0.65
CA PHE A 144 -13.78 -10.54 0.25
C PHE A 144 -12.26 -10.72 0.15
N HIS A 145 -11.72 -10.87 -1.06
CA HIS A 145 -10.28 -11.02 -1.24
C HIS A 145 -9.50 -9.77 -0.81
N SER A 146 -10.00 -8.57 -1.10
CA SER A 146 -9.37 -7.32 -0.64
C SER A 146 -9.30 -7.25 0.89
N VAL A 147 -10.41 -7.54 1.59
CA VAL A 147 -10.43 -7.58 3.05
C VAL A 147 -9.53 -8.69 3.59
N ALA A 148 -9.56 -9.87 2.97
CA ALA A 148 -8.73 -11.01 3.37
C ALA A 148 -7.24 -10.71 3.23
N ILE A 149 -6.80 -10.04 2.16
CA ILE A 149 -5.39 -9.65 1.96
C ILE A 149 -4.94 -8.73 3.09
N TRP A 150 -5.71 -7.69 3.41
CA TRP A 150 -5.38 -6.77 4.51
C TRP A 150 -5.42 -7.45 5.88
N GLY A 151 -6.38 -8.34 6.10
CA GLY A 151 -6.47 -9.15 7.31
C GLY A 151 -5.27 -10.08 7.48
N LEU A 152 -4.84 -10.76 6.41
CA LEU A 152 -3.66 -11.63 6.42
C LEU A 152 -2.37 -10.83 6.62
N TYR A 153 -2.24 -9.64 6.02
CA TYR A 153 -1.10 -8.75 6.28
C TYR A 153 -1.03 -8.27 7.72
N TYR A 154 -2.19 -7.92 8.27
CA TYR A 154 -2.28 -7.60 9.69
C TYR A 154 -1.88 -8.78 10.56
N LEU A 155 -2.42 -9.98 10.30
CA LEU A 155 -2.11 -11.19 11.06
C LEU A 155 -0.63 -11.56 10.95
N MET A 156 -0.03 -11.39 9.76
CA MET A 156 1.39 -11.62 9.55
C MET A 156 2.26 -10.76 10.48
N LEU A 157 1.90 -9.50 10.69
CA LEU A 157 2.57 -8.66 11.69
C LEU A 157 2.20 -9.07 13.12
N TYR A 158 0.92 -9.30 13.39
CA TYR A 158 0.41 -9.55 14.73
C TYR A 158 0.96 -10.85 15.34
N VAL A 159 1.20 -11.88 14.54
CA VAL A 159 1.84 -13.12 15.01
C VAL A 159 3.22 -12.84 15.62
N VAL A 160 3.96 -11.85 15.13
CA VAL A 160 5.27 -11.46 15.67
C VAL A 160 5.15 -10.86 17.08
N PHE A 161 3.99 -10.31 17.46
CA PHE A 161 3.79 -9.80 18.83
C PHE A 161 3.96 -10.91 19.88
N PHE A 162 3.62 -12.15 19.53
CA PHE A 162 3.76 -13.29 20.43
C PHE A 162 5.20 -13.78 20.61
N ALA A 163 6.15 -13.28 19.81
CA ALA A 163 7.55 -13.68 19.89
C ALA A 163 8.32 -12.99 21.04
N PHE A 164 7.75 -11.95 21.65
CA PHE A 164 8.43 -11.16 22.68
C PHE A 164 7.57 -10.86 23.89
N ASP A 165 8.17 -10.91 25.09
CA ASP A 165 7.45 -10.62 26.34
C ASP A 165 6.96 -9.17 26.43
N PHE A 166 7.67 -8.23 25.79
CA PHE A 166 7.28 -6.83 25.76
C PHE A 166 6.15 -6.50 24.77
N THR A 167 5.73 -7.44 23.91
CA THR A 167 4.60 -7.26 22.98
C THR A 167 3.45 -8.27 23.15
N ARG A 168 3.71 -9.46 23.69
CA ARG A 168 2.73 -10.57 23.75
C ARG A 168 1.42 -10.25 24.48
N ASN A 169 1.47 -9.34 25.44
CA ASN A 169 0.32 -8.96 26.26
C ASN A 169 -0.34 -7.65 25.78
N LEU A 170 0.15 -7.07 24.68
CA LEU A 170 -0.44 -5.84 24.14
C LEU A 170 -1.81 -6.16 23.51
N PRO A 171 -2.80 -5.25 23.67
CA PRO A 171 -4.11 -5.43 23.06
C PRO A 171 -4.02 -5.58 21.54
N PHE A 172 -4.95 -6.34 20.96
CA PHE A 172 -5.10 -6.51 19.51
C PHE A 172 -5.08 -5.17 18.74
N VAL A 173 -5.72 -4.13 19.30
CA VAL A 173 -5.80 -2.80 18.69
C VAL A 173 -4.44 -2.09 18.64
N THR A 174 -3.51 -2.43 19.55
CA THR A 174 -2.11 -1.98 19.47
C THR A 174 -1.45 -2.55 18.22
N GLY A 175 -1.59 -3.85 17.98
CA GLY A 175 -1.13 -4.48 16.74
C GLY A 175 -1.73 -3.82 15.51
N LEU A 176 -3.05 -3.52 15.53
CA LEU A 176 -3.72 -2.90 14.39
C LEU A 176 -3.18 -1.49 14.13
N THR A 177 -2.94 -0.73 15.19
CA THR A 177 -2.33 0.61 15.11
C THR A 177 -0.91 0.53 14.53
N THR A 178 -0.08 -0.40 15.03
CA THR A 178 1.28 -0.61 14.51
C THR A 178 1.27 -1.03 13.06
N PHE A 179 0.36 -1.93 12.67
CA PHE A 179 0.20 -2.34 11.28
C PHE A 179 -0.16 -1.18 10.36
N VAL A 180 -1.16 -0.37 10.72
CA VAL A 180 -1.60 0.76 9.90
C VAL A 180 -0.50 1.82 9.80
N LEU A 181 0.10 2.22 10.93
CA LEU A 181 1.17 3.22 10.93
C LEU A 181 2.40 2.76 10.15
N ALA A 182 2.83 1.50 10.34
CA ALA A 182 3.94 0.94 9.58
C ALA A 182 3.63 0.84 8.08
N SER A 183 2.39 0.52 7.70
CA SER A 183 1.94 0.50 6.30
C SER A 183 2.06 1.86 5.61
N PHE A 184 1.86 2.97 6.32
CA PHE A 184 2.17 4.31 5.78
C PHE A 184 3.67 4.50 5.51
N GLY A 185 4.54 3.86 6.29
CA GLY A 185 5.97 3.81 6.02
C GLY A 185 6.32 3.21 4.66
N MET A 186 5.52 2.25 4.15
CA MET A 186 5.71 1.65 2.81
C MET A 186 5.32 2.59 1.66
N VAL A 187 4.59 3.68 1.92
CA VAL A 187 4.17 4.64 0.89
C VAL A 187 5.35 5.50 0.43
N ALA A 188 6.35 5.68 1.30
CA ALA A 188 7.56 6.42 0.98
C ALA A 188 8.31 5.80 -0.21
N PRO A 189 8.95 6.62 -1.08
CA PRO A 189 9.66 6.16 -2.28
C PRO A 189 11.01 5.47 -1.96
N VAL A 190 11.05 4.53 -1.02
CA VAL A 190 12.27 3.82 -0.57
C VAL A 190 12.23 2.33 -0.93
N GLN A 191 13.37 1.69 -1.18
CA GLN A 191 13.41 0.26 -1.50
C GLN A 191 12.86 -0.57 -0.33
N GLY A 192 11.88 -1.43 -0.62
CA GLY A 192 11.30 -2.35 0.37
C GLY A 192 10.73 -1.71 1.65
N GLY A 193 10.53 -0.39 1.69
CA GLY A 193 10.11 0.31 2.92
C GLY A 193 11.16 0.37 4.02
N ILE A 194 12.42 0.02 3.74
CA ILE A 194 13.48 -0.02 4.75
C ILE A 194 13.67 1.37 5.37
N GLY A 195 13.80 1.42 6.69
CA GLY A 195 13.92 2.66 7.46
C GLY A 195 12.57 3.30 7.78
N THR A 196 11.77 3.69 6.77
CA THR A 196 10.48 4.36 7.01
C THR A 196 9.46 3.44 7.67
N TRP A 197 9.38 2.18 7.26
CA TRP A 197 8.52 1.18 7.90
C TRP A 197 8.96 0.93 9.35
N HIS A 198 10.28 0.78 9.57
CA HIS A 198 10.87 0.53 10.88
C HIS A 198 10.57 1.67 11.85
N PHE A 199 10.83 2.90 11.42
CA PHE A 199 10.53 4.11 12.19
C PHE A 199 9.07 4.15 12.62
N MET A 200 8.14 3.95 11.67
CA MET A 200 6.70 3.98 11.98
C MET A 200 6.27 2.86 12.93
N ALA A 201 6.83 1.66 12.79
CA ALA A 201 6.57 0.55 13.72
C ALA A 201 7.11 0.83 15.13
N ILE A 202 8.33 1.34 15.23
CA ILE A 202 8.99 1.69 16.50
C ILE A 202 8.20 2.77 17.23
N GLU A 203 7.89 3.89 16.55
CA GLU A 203 7.13 4.98 17.15
C GLU A 203 5.71 4.53 17.51
N SER A 204 5.08 3.69 16.68
CA SER A 204 3.78 3.14 17.02
C SER A 204 3.82 2.33 18.31
N LEU A 205 4.81 1.46 18.52
CA LEU A 205 4.91 0.67 19.75
C LEU A 205 5.26 1.55 20.97
N ALA A 206 6.05 2.60 20.76
CA ALA A 206 6.37 3.59 21.79
C ALA A 206 5.11 4.31 22.33
N LEU A 207 4.10 4.55 21.48
CA LEU A 207 2.80 5.09 21.92
C LEU A 207 2.08 4.19 22.94
N TYR A 208 2.44 2.91 23.01
CA TYR A 208 1.87 1.94 23.94
C TYR A 208 2.84 1.56 25.06
N GLY A 209 3.87 2.37 25.30
CA GLY A 209 4.81 2.21 26.41
C GLY A 209 5.92 1.19 26.16
N VAL A 210 6.07 0.67 24.94
CA VAL A 210 7.20 -0.19 24.60
C VAL A 210 8.46 0.67 24.46
N ALA A 211 9.52 0.32 25.19
CA ALA A 211 10.80 1.00 25.06
C ALA A 211 11.30 0.98 23.61
N LYS A 212 11.81 2.11 23.09
CA LYS A 212 12.23 2.22 21.67
C LYS A 212 13.25 1.16 21.27
N VAL A 213 14.17 0.79 22.18
CA VAL A 213 15.14 -0.29 21.95
C VAL A 213 14.45 -1.64 21.68
N ASN A 214 13.39 -1.96 22.43
CA ASN A 214 12.57 -3.16 22.18
C ASN A 214 11.77 -3.03 20.88
N GLY A 215 11.26 -1.83 20.59
CA GLY A 215 10.60 -1.53 19.31
C GLY A 215 11.52 -1.77 18.11
N VAL A 216 12.81 -1.44 18.21
CA VAL A 216 13.82 -1.72 17.18
C VAL A 216 13.94 -3.23 16.97
N VAL A 217 14.10 -4.00 18.04
CA VAL A 217 14.17 -5.49 17.96
C VAL A 217 12.94 -6.06 17.26
N PHE A 218 11.73 -5.62 17.68
CA PHE A 218 10.49 -6.04 17.06
C PHE A 218 10.44 -5.70 15.57
N ALA A 219 10.75 -4.46 15.19
CA ALA A 219 10.67 -4.00 13.80
C ALA A 219 11.62 -4.78 12.88
N PHE A 220 12.83 -5.07 13.34
CA PHE A 220 13.79 -5.88 12.59
C PHE A 220 13.33 -7.33 12.40
N VAL A 221 12.79 -7.97 13.44
CA VAL A 221 12.28 -9.34 13.32
C VAL A 221 11.05 -9.39 12.43
N ALA A 222 10.09 -8.47 12.62
CA ALA A 222 8.89 -8.42 11.81
C ALA A 222 9.20 -8.15 10.33
N HIS A 223 9.91 -7.06 10.02
CA HIS A 223 10.24 -6.71 8.63
C HIS A 223 11.20 -7.74 8.00
N GLY A 224 12.17 -8.22 8.77
CA GLY A 224 13.16 -9.19 8.33
C GLY A 224 12.55 -10.54 7.96
N THR A 225 11.62 -11.07 8.76
CA THR A 225 10.92 -12.33 8.45
C THR A 225 10.05 -12.20 7.21
N MET A 226 9.30 -11.10 7.05
CA MET A 226 8.50 -10.83 5.84
C MET A 226 9.39 -10.70 4.60
N THR A 227 10.51 -9.99 4.73
CA THR A 227 11.47 -9.77 3.64
C THR A 227 12.16 -11.07 3.25
N ALA A 228 12.55 -11.90 4.23
CA ALA A 228 13.12 -13.22 3.98
C ALA A 228 12.14 -14.11 3.21
N MET A 229 10.86 -14.11 3.57
CA MET A 229 9.82 -14.83 2.83
C MET A 229 9.71 -14.34 1.38
N ILE A 230 9.72 -13.02 1.14
CA ILE A 230 9.70 -12.44 -0.21
C ILE A 230 10.94 -12.86 -1.01
N ILE A 231 12.13 -12.85 -0.40
CA ILE A 231 13.38 -13.26 -1.07
C ILE A 231 13.29 -14.73 -1.48
N ILE A 232 12.94 -15.61 -0.54
CA ILE A 232 12.87 -17.05 -0.78
C ILE A 232 11.83 -17.38 -1.87
N LEU A 233 10.59 -16.92 -1.69
CA LEU A 233 9.52 -17.20 -2.64
C LEU A 233 9.72 -16.49 -3.98
N GLY A 234 10.32 -15.31 -3.98
CA GLY A 234 10.68 -14.56 -5.17
C GLY A 234 11.72 -15.29 -6.02
N ILE A 235 12.80 -15.77 -5.40
CA ILE A 235 13.85 -16.53 -6.09
C ILE A 235 13.29 -17.85 -6.62
N ILE A 236 12.54 -18.59 -5.79
CA ILE A 236 11.86 -19.82 -6.22
C ILE A 236 10.96 -19.53 -7.41
N SER A 237 10.19 -18.44 -7.37
CA SER A 237 9.29 -18.08 -8.47
C SER A 237 10.04 -17.74 -9.75
N LEU A 238 11.17 -17.03 -9.65
CA LEU A 238 12.02 -16.70 -10.80
C LEU A 238 12.61 -17.95 -11.45
N LEU A 239 13.04 -18.92 -10.63
CA LEU A 239 13.60 -20.19 -11.11
C LEU A 239 12.53 -21.12 -11.69
N VAL A 240 11.37 -21.25 -11.05
CA VAL A 240 10.28 -22.17 -11.44
C VAL A 240 9.53 -21.69 -12.68
N LEU A 241 9.36 -20.38 -12.85
CA LEU A 241 8.50 -19.80 -13.90
C LEU A 241 8.84 -20.28 -15.32
N PRO A 242 10.10 -20.33 -15.78
CA PRO A 242 10.44 -20.89 -17.09
C PRO A 242 10.06 -22.36 -17.24
N PHE A 243 10.29 -23.19 -16.21
CA PHE A 243 9.98 -24.63 -16.26
C PHE A 243 8.48 -24.90 -16.25
N ALA A 244 7.72 -24.16 -15.44
CA ALA A 244 6.26 -24.26 -15.37
C ALA A 244 5.60 -23.96 -16.73
N ASN A 245 6.22 -23.10 -17.55
CA ASN A 245 5.69 -22.70 -18.85
C ASN A 245 6.28 -23.48 -20.04
N ARG A 246 7.44 -24.14 -19.90
CA ARG A 246 8.00 -25.04 -20.92
C ARG A 246 7.06 -26.20 -21.27
N ARG A 247 6.30 -26.72 -20.29
CA ARG A 247 5.34 -27.83 -20.50
C ARG A 247 4.10 -27.43 -21.32
N ASN A 248 3.76 -26.13 -21.38
CA ASN A 248 2.66 -25.62 -22.21
C ASN A 248 3.11 -25.24 -23.63
N ASN A 249 4.38 -24.87 -23.83
CA ASN A 249 4.90 -24.53 -25.16
C ASN A 249 5.03 -25.76 -26.08
N GLY A 250 5.22 -26.96 -25.54
CA GLY A 250 5.29 -28.21 -26.34
C GLY A 250 3.97 -28.63 -27.01
N LYS A 251 2.84 -27.97 -26.72
CA LYS A 251 1.56 -28.15 -27.43
C LYS A 251 1.29 -27.04 -28.46
N MET A 252 2.13 -26.00 -28.53
CA MET A 252 1.84 -24.80 -29.32
C MET A 252 2.59 -24.73 -30.65
N ASP A 253 3.65 -25.51 -30.85
CA ASP A 253 4.41 -25.52 -32.12
C ASP A 253 3.64 -26.17 -33.28
N GLU A 254 2.52 -26.85 -33.03
CA GLU A 254 1.68 -27.47 -34.07
C GLU A 254 0.54 -26.57 -34.59
N THR A 255 0.39 -25.33 -34.08
CA THR A 255 -0.84 -24.53 -34.34
C THR A 255 -0.65 -23.18 -35.02
N LEU A 256 0.52 -22.89 -35.60
CA LEU A 256 0.72 -21.68 -36.41
C LEU A 256 0.85 -22.04 -37.90
N PRO A 257 -0.15 -21.72 -38.74
CA PRO A 257 0.00 -21.82 -40.19
C PRO A 257 1.00 -20.77 -40.69
N GLU A 258 1.97 -21.20 -41.50
CA GLU A 258 3.08 -20.41 -42.08
C GLU A 258 2.68 -19.28 -43.07
N THR A 259 1.42 -18.87 -43.18
CA THR A 259 0.94 -18.14 -44.36
C THR A 259 0.77 -16.61 -44.25
N GLU A 260 1.47 -15.90 -43.36
CA GLU A 260 1.40 -14.41 -43.32
C GLU A 260 2.77 -13.70 -43.22
N LEU A 261 3.77 -14.11 -44.01
CA LEU A 261 5.06 -13.40 -44.08
C LEU A 261 5.50 -12.93 -45.47
N THR A 262 4.62 -12.95 -46.48
CA THR A 262 4.95 -12.49 -47.84
C THR A 262 4.00 -11.39 -48.36
N GLY A 263 3.75 -10.35 -47.56
CA GLY A 263 2.84 -9.25 -47.92
C GLY A 263 3.35 -7.83 -47.71
N VAL A 264 4.60 -7.61 -47.31
CA VAL A 264 5.16 -6.24 -47.12
C VAL A 264 6.57 -6.15 -47.67
N LEU A 265 6.74 -6.47 -48.96
CA LEU A 265 7.84 -5.97 -49.80
C LEU A 265 7.38 -6.04 -51.25
N LYS A 266 6.58 -5.05 -51.68
CA LYS A 266 6.51 -4.51 -53.03
C LYS A 266 5.68 -3.23 -53.04
#